data_AF-A0A1V5PJI0-F1
#
_entry.id   AF-A0A1V5PJI0-F1
#
_cell.length_a   1.000
_cell.length_b   1.000
_cell.length_c   1.000
_cell.angle_alpha   90.00
_cell.angle_beta   90.00
_cell.angle_gamma   90.00
#
_symmetry.space_group_name_H-M   'P 1'
#
loop_
_entity.id
_entity.type
_entity.pdbx_description
1 polymer ?
#
loop_
_entity_poly.entity_id
_entity_poly.type
_entity_poly.pdbx_seq_one_letter_code
_entity_poly.pdbx_strand_id
1 'polypeptide(L)'
;MSLNNINGIFNRINDIEQKFNPEVREIKKEQSFQEALSGLQNQSAMRVDYPQFSPMAGAMAPAFSLQNNYYLNNSPGPVNSLKPLAQSNSVSCGQTSVAMAVNSLTGKNLTDMDINGKYGFQLLNALNSETASQGIKWRDGGNISPYSWGLIEQKVNMEKTPVIVALNGPEFSPSGRGHIVTIVKIQGDTVSYADPATGEIKTTTKKAMETAPTHPDGNFIFFAERNTGQFIAPA
;
A
#
# COMPACT_ATOMS: atom_id res chain seq x y z
N MET A 1 -12.49 -35.21 -2.44
CA MET A 1 -11.32 -35.18 -3.35
C MET A 1 -10.31 -36.19 -2.79
N SER A 2 -9.90 -37.22 -3.53
CA SER A 2 -9.02 -38.27 -2.97
C SER A 2 -7.55 -37.81 -2.92
N LEU A 3 -6.77 -38.34 -1.96
CA LEU A 3 -5.33 -38.04 -1.80
C LEU A 3 -4.51 -38.25 -3.09
N ASN A 4 -4.96 -39.14 -3.97
CA ASN A 4 -4.32 -39.39 -5.27
C ASN A 4 -4.48 -38.19 -6.23
N ASN A 5 -5.56 -37.43 -6.12
CA ASN A 5 -5.78 -36.22 -6.94
C ASN A 5 -4.91 -35.05 -6.46
N ILE A 6 -4.54 -35.01 -5.17
CA ILE A 6 -3.67 -33.98 -4.60
C ILE A 6 -2.22 -34.21 -5.04
N ASN A 7 -1.75 -35.47 -5.01
CA ASN A 7 -0.40 -35.82 -5.47
C ASN A 7 -0.20 -35.57 -6.97
N GLY A 8 -1.24 -35.77 -7.79
CA GLY A 8 -1.20 -35.44 -9.21
C GLY A 8 -1.09 -33.94 -9.51
N ILE A 9 -1.61 -33.08 -8.65
CA ILE A 9 -1.52 -31.61 -8.80
C ILE A 9 -0.12 -31.13 -8.41
N PHE A 10 0.47 -31.64 -7.33
CA PHE A 10 1.83 -31.28 -6.92
C PHE A 10 2.90 -31.69 -7.93
N ASN A 11 2.76 -32.87 -8.55
CA ASN A 11 3.68 -33.30 -9.59
C ASN A 11 3.60 -32.40 -10.85
N ARG A 12 2.40 -31.93 -11.21
CA ARG A 12 2.22 -31.00 -12.34
C ARG A 12 2.77 -29.60 -12.04
N ILE A 13 2.69 -29.12 -10.80
CA ILE A 13 3.29 -27.84 -10.38
C ILE A 13 4.81 -27.91 -10.48
N ASN A 14 5.42 -29.00 -10.00
CA ASN A 14 6.87 -29.21 -10.09
C ASN A 14 7.36 -29.31 -11.55
N ASP A 15 6.61 -29.97 -12.44
CA ASP A 15 6.96 -30.06 -13.86
C ASP A 15 6.82 -28.72 -14.59
N ILE A 16 5.89 -27.86 -14.17
CA ILE A 16 5.72 -26.50 -14.72
C ILE A 16 6.86 -25.59 -14.24
N GLU A 17 7.25 -25.66 -12.97
CA GLU A 17 8.38 -24.89 -12.43
C GLU A 17 9.71 -25.27 -13.09
N GLN A 18 9.91 -26.55 -13.42
CA GLN A 18 11.12 -27.00 -14.14
C GLN A 18 11.17 -26.54 -15.60
N LYS A 19 10.03 -26.28 -16.24
CA LYS A 19 9.97 -25.82 -17.64
C LYS A 19 10.17 -24.32 -17.81
N PHE A 20 9.93 -23.52 -16.78
CA PHE A 20 9.93 -22.05 -16.91
C PHE A 20 11.16 -21.34 -16.33
N ASN A 21 12.08 -22.04 -15.64
CA ASN A 21 13.24 -21.34 -15.06
C ASN A 21 14.49 -22.22 -14.78
N PRO A 22 15.35 -22.50 -15.78
CA PRO A 22 16.57 -23.28 -15.58
C PRO A 22 17.63 -22.57 -14.72
N GLU A 23 17.54 -21.24 -14.53
CA GLU A 23 18.52 -20.43 -13.77
C GLU A 23 18.31 -20.47 -12.24
N VAL A 24 17.20 -21.03 -11.74
CA VAL A 24 16.96 -21.19 -10.28
C VAL A 24 17.81 -22.33 -9.67
N ARG A 25 18.48 -23.14 -10.50
CA ARG A 25 19.35 -24.23 -10.04
C ARG A 25 20.63 -23.77 -9.34
N GLU A 26 21.15 -22.58 -9.63
CA GLU A 26 22.40 -22.11 -9.02
C GLU A 26 22.21 -21.40 -7.68
N ILE A 27 21.10 -20.67 -7.49
CA ILE A 27 20.86 -19.91 -6.26
C ILE A 27 20.50 -20.81 -5.06
N LYS A 28 19.89 -21.99 -5.31
CA LYS A 28 19.46 -22.90 -4.24
C LYS A 28 20.54 -23.85 -3.70
N LYS A 29 21.79 -23.80 -4.21
CA LYS A 29 22.87 -24.65 -3.71
C LYS A 29 23.71 -24.05 -2.58
N GLU A 30 23.62 -22.75 -2.29
CA GLU A 30 24.58 -22.12 -1.37
C GLU A 30 24.04 -21.59 -0.04
N GLN A 31 22.74 -21.66 0.27
CA GLN A 31 22.28 -21.30 1.61
C GLN A 31 21.20 -22.26 2.10
N SER A 32 21.65 -23.29 2.84
CA SER A 32 20.71 -24.09 3.61
C SER A 32 20.19 -23.23 4.77
N PHE A 33 18.87 -23.03 4.80
CA PHE A 33 18.16 -22.29 5.84
C PHE A 33 18.42 -22.83 7.27
N GLN A 34 18.96 -24.05 7.38
CA GLN A 34 19.35 -24.67 8.64
C GLN A 34 20.70 -24.16 9.18
N GLU A 35 21.65 -23.74 8.34
CA GLU A 35 22.92 -23.15 8.79
C GLU A 35 22.70 -21.76 9.39
N ALA A 36 21.79 -20.96 8.81
CA ALA A 36 21.43 -19.64 9.32
C ALA A 36 20.78 -19.67 10.72
N LEU A 37 20.07 -20.76 11.06
CA LEU A 37 19.43 -20.90 12.37
C LEU A 37 20.43 -21.31 13.48
N SER A 38 21.46 -22.08 13.14
CA SER A 38 22.47 -22.55 14.10
C SER A 38 23.40 -21.44 14.61
N GLY A 39 23.60 -20.38 13.80
CA GLY A 39 24.44 -19.23 14.15
C GLY A 39 23.84 -18.29 15.22
N LEU A 40 22.53 -18.34 15.45
CA LEU A 40 21.82 -17.47 16.41
C LEU A 40 21.79 -18.03 17.84
N GLN A 41 22.18 -19.29 18.05
CA GLN A 41 22.12 -19.95 19.36
C GLN A 41 23.40 -19.78 20.22
N ASN A 42 24.44 -19.11 19.72
CA ASN A 42 25.76 -19.04 20.38
C ASN A 42 26.21 -17.65 20.85
N GLN A 43 25.30 -16.70 21.08
CA GLN A 43 25.63 -15.46 21.79
C GLN A 43 25.11 -15.48 23.23
N SER A 44 26.04 -15.74 24.14
CA SER A 44 25.85 -15.85 25.59
C SER A 44 25.33 -14.55 26.23
N ALA A 45 24.51 -14.74 27.25
CA ALA A 45 23.75 -13.74 28.00
C ALA A 45 24.59 -12.68 28.75
N MET A 46 24.21 -11.41 28.60
CA MET A 46 24.34 -10.41 29.69
C MET A 46 23.03 -10.38 30.46
N ARG A 47 23.07 -10.77 31.74
CA ARG A 47 21.96 -10.62 32.69
C ARG A 47 21.74 -9.15 33.02
N VAL A 48 20.49 -8.69 32.97
CA VAL A 48 20.02 -7.51 33.70
C VAL A 48 18.86 -7.97 34.60
N ASP A 49 18.98 -7.66 35.89
CA ASP A 49 18.04 -8.04 36.95
C ASP A 49 16.78 -7.15 36.89
N TYR A 50 15.59 -7.75 37.00
CA TYR A 50 14.31 -7.02 37.04
C TYR A 50 13.61 -7.24 38.40
N PRO A 51 13.03 -6.20 39.01
CA PRO A 51 12.25 -6.34 40.24
C PRO A 51 10.99 -7.20 40.01
N GLN A 52 10.75 -8.13 40.93
CA GLN A 52 9.59 -9.02 40.98
C GLN A 52 8.28 -8.26 41.23
N PHE A 53 7.24 -8.57 40.45
CA PHE A 53 5.84 -8.28 40.79
C PHE A 53 5.01 -9.56 40.73
N SER A 54 4.31 -9.85 41.83
CA SER A 54 3.43 -11.02 42.00
C SER A 54 2.13 -10.91 41.18
N PRO A 55 1.49 -12.04 40.83
CA PRO A 55 0.44 -12.10 39.81
C PRO A 55 -0.97 -11.95 40.40
N MET A 56 -1.86 -11.27 39.68
CA MET A 56 -3.31 -11.57 39.75
C MET A 56 -3.84 -11.95 38.36
N ALA A 57 -4.15 -13.24 38.30
CA ALA A 57 -4.90 -14.04 37.35
C ALA A 57 -5.93 -13.35 36.43
N GLY A 58 -5.96 -13.83 35.17
CA GLY A 58 -7.24 -14.19 34.52
C GLY A 58 -7.45 -13.79 33.06
N ALA A 59 -6.74 -14.46 32.12
CA ALA A 59 -7.14 -14.84 30.74
C ALA A 59 -7.59 -13.75 29.72
N MET A 60 -7.24 -13.76 28.43
CA MET A 60 -6.27 -14.45 27.57
C MET A 60 -6.18 -13.59 26.29
N ALA A 61 -4.97 -13.25 25.85
CA ALA A 61 -4.65 -12.71 24.52
C ALA A 61 -3.92 -13.82 23.71
N PRO A 62 -3.56 -13.64 22.41
CA PRO A 62 -2.61 -12.59 21.96
C PRO A 62 -3.13 -11.83 20.72
N ALA A 63 -3.17 -10.50 20.63
CA ALA A 63 -2.10 -9.51 20.78
C ALA A 63 -0.87 -9.77 19.88
N PHE A 64 -0.95 -9.34 18.62
CA PHE A 64 0.24 -8.98 17.85
C PHE A 64 0.57 -7.52 18.18
N SER A 65 1.32 -7.31 19.27
CA SER A 65 1.83 -5.97 19.63
C SER A 65 3.23 -5.78 19.05
N LEU A 66 3.33 -5.12 17.90
CA LEU A 66 4.56 -4.43 17.51
C LEU A 66 4.48 -3.01 18.08
N GLN A 67 4.90 -2.87 19.33
CA GLN A 67 5.03 -1.58 19.99
C GLN A 67 6.46 -1.10 19.83
N ASN A 68 6.76 -0.57 18.64
CA ASN A 68 7.96 0.22 18.42
C ASN A 68 7.67 1.67 18.80
N ASN A 69 8.12 2.06 19.99
CA ASN A 69 8.19 3.45 20.42
C ASN A 69 9.21 4.19 19.55
N TYR A 70 8.74 4.85 18.50
CA TYR A 70 9.47 5.93 17.83
C TYR A 70 8.81 7.26 18.15
N TYR A 71 9.45 8.03 19.01
CA TYR A 71 9.23 9.46 19.11
C TYR A 71 9.69 10.12 17.79
N LEU A 72 8.75 10.48 16.93
CA LEU A 72 9.00 11.22 15.69
C LEU A 72 8.54 12.66 15.84
N ASN A 73 9.46 13.53 16.27
CA ASN A 73 9.35 14.97 16.04
C ASN A 73 9.80 15.27 14.59
N ASN A 74 8.84 15.15 13.67
CA ASN A 74 8.71 15.92 12.42
C ASN A 74 7.49 15.38 11.68
N SER A 75 6.31 15.75 12.20
CA SER A 75 5.02 15.35 11.63
C SER A 75 4.80 16.01 10.27
N PRO A 76 4.61 15.24 9.19
CA PRO A 76 3.92 15.72 8.01
C PRO A 76 2.46 15.99 8.40
N GLY A 77 1.90 17.10 7.93
CA GLY A 77 0.52 17.48 8.21
C GLY A 77 -0.50 16.38 7.83
N PRO A 78 -1.68 16.37 8.46
CA PRO A 78 -2.72 15.37 8.21
C PRO A 78 -3.20 15.35 6.74
N VAL A 79 -3.76 14.22 6.27
CA VAL A 79 -4.54 14.11 5.01
C VAL A 79 -5.72 15.11 4.96
N ASN A 80 -6.02 15.79 6.06
CA ASN A 80 -7.01 16.86 6.16
C ASN A 80 -6.73 18.05 5.20
N SER A 81 -5.59 18.07 4.49
CA SER A 81 -5.25 19.09 3.49
C SER A 81 -5.56 18.70 2.04
N LEU A 82 -5.96 17.44 1.75
CA LEU A 82 -6.29 17.08 0.37
C LEU A 82 -7.53 17.86 -0.07
N LYS A 83 -7.36 18.70 -1.09
CA LYS A 83 -8.45 19.43 -1.73
C LYS A 83 -8.95 18.60 -2.91
N PRO A 84 -10.21 18.15 -2.90
CA PRO A 84 -10.81 17.48 -4.05
C PRO A 84 -10.75 18.36 -5.30
N LEU A 85 -10.46 17.74 -6.45
CA LEU A 85 -10.41 18.39 -7.76
C LEU A 85 -11.30 17.61 -8.72
N ALA A 86 -12.08 18.32 -9.51
CA ALA A 86 -12.82 17.73 -10.62
C ALA A 86 -11.89 17.53 -11.83
N GLN A 87 -12.08 16.42 -12.55
CA GLN A 87 -11.34 16.12 -13.77
C GLN A 87 -11.78 17.04 -14.92
N SER A 88 -10.83 17.48 -15.74
CA SER A 88 -11.12 18.41 -16.85
C SER A 88 -11.89 17.75 -18.00
N ASN A 89 -11.81 16.42 -18.15
CA ASN A 89 -12.46 15.69 -19.23
C ASN A 89 -12.72 14.22 -18.83
N SER A 90 -13.44 13.48 -19.68
CA SER A 90 -13.94 12.12 -19.35
C SER A 90 -12.88 11.02 -19.16
N VAL A 91 -11.58 11.28 -19.42
CA VAL A 91 -10.51 10.27 -19.32
C VAL A 91 -9.39 10.66 -18.36
N SER A 92 -9.48 11.80 -17.68
CA SER A 92 -8.39 12.33 -16.86
C SER A 92 -8.45 11.99 -15.37
N CYS A 93 -9.35 11.10 -14.94
CA CYS A 93 -9.51 10.73 -13.52
C CYS A 93 -8.18 10.29 -12.87
N GLY A 94 -7.36 9.51 -13.58
CA GLY A 94 -6.05 9.08 -13.10
C GLY A 94 -5.10 10.25 -12.85
N GLN A 95 -4.99 11.18 -13.80
CA GLN A 95 -4.16 12.38 -13.67
C GLN A 95 -4.68 13.31 -12.57
N THR A 96 -5.99 13.49 -12.45
CA THR A 96 -6.60 14.27 -11.38
C THR A 96 -6.30 13.67 -10.00
N SER A 97 -6.42 12.34 -9.86
CA SER A 97 -6.06 11.63 -8.62
C SER A 97 -4.60 11.80 -8.25
N VAL A 98 -3.68 11.74 -9.23
CA VAL A 98 -2.26 12.03 -9.03
C VAL A 98 -2.05 13.48 -8.57
N ALA A 99 -2.68 14.45 -9.24
CA ALA A 99 -2.56 15.86 -8.89
C ALA A 99 -3.02 16.13 -7.45
N MET A 100 -4.19 15.60 -7.05
CA MET A 100 -4.69 15.71 -5.67
C MET A 100 -3.70 15.13 -4.64
N ALA A 101 -3.16 13.93 -4.93
CA ALA A 101 -2.21 13.29 -4.04
C ALA A 101 -0.91 14.10 -3.90
N VAL A 102 -0.32 14.53 -5.02
CA VAL A 102 0.89 15.36 -5.03
C VAL A 102 0.68 16.69 -4.30
N ASN A 103 -0.42 17.39 -4.58
CA ASN A 103 -0.72 18.67 -3.95
C ASN A 103 -0.82 18.54 -2.43
N SER A 104 -1.46 17.48 -1.94
CA SER A 104 -1.59 17.22 -0.49
C SER A 104 -0.25 16.98 0.21
N LEU A 105 0.74 16.41 -0.50
CA LEU A 105 2.04 16.04 0.07
C LEU A 105 3.13 17.10 -0.12
N THR A 106 2.99 17.96 -1.13
CA THR A 106 4.04 18.90 -1.54
C THR A 106 3.63 20.36 -1.40
N GLY A 107 2.34 20.64 -1.22
CA GLY A 107 1.79 22.01 -1.22
C GLY A 107 1.71 22.64 -2.61
N LYS A 108 2.02 21.90 -3.68
CA LYS A 108 1.81 22.34 -5.08
C LYS A 108 0.31 22.54 -5.38
N ASN A 109 0.03 23.13 -6.53
CA ASN A 109 -1.32 23.33 -7.05
C ASN A 109 -1.43 22.82 -8.49
N LEU A 110 -1.07 21.55 -8.70
CA LEU A 110 -1.16 20.87 -9.98
C LEU A 110 -2.61 20.52 -10.31
N THR A 111 -2.91 20.47 -11.60
CA THR A 111 -4.14 19.96 -12.20
C THR A 111 -3.86 18.71 -13.01
N ASP A 112 -4.91 18.06 -13.50
CA ASP A 112 -4.78 16.92 -14.42
C ASP A 112 -4.11 17.30 -15.75
N MET A 113 -4.30 18.54 -16.22
CA MET A 113 -3.62 19.07 -17.40
C MET A 113 -2.10 19.14 -17.20
N ASP A 114 -1.63 19.55 -16.02
CA ASP A 114 -0.19 19.61 -15.71
C ASP A 114 0.44 18.21 -15.69
N ILE A 115 -0.26 17.24 -15.08
CA ILE A 115 0.18 15.85 -15.06
C ILE A 115 0.18 15.26 -16.47
N ASN A 116 -0.90 15.46 -17.24
CA ASN A 116 -1.01 14.93 -18.59
C ASN A 116 0.03 15.53 -19.53
N GLY A 117 0.26 16.85 -19.46
CA GLY A 117 1.23 17.53 -20.32
C GLY A 117 2.66 17.06 -20.13
N LYS A 118 3.03 16.63 -18.91
CA LYS A 118 4.40 16.19 -18.59
C LYS A 118 4.59 14.68 -18.60
N TYR A 119 3.57 13.92 -18.22
CA TYR A 119 3.68 12.46 -17.96
C TYR A 119 2.67 11.62 -18.74
N GLY A 120 1.65 12.22 -19.37
CA GLY A 120 0.55 11.49 -19.98
C GLY A 120 -0.15 10.56 -18.98
N PHE A 121 -0.24 9.27 -19.31
CA PHE A 121 -0.81 8.22 -18.46
C PHE A 121 0.20 7.50 -17.56
N GLN A 122 1.46 7.96 -17.48
CA GLN A 122 2.48 7.35 -16.62
C GLN A 122 2.30 7.78 -15.14
N LEU A 123 1.18 7.39 -14.52
CA LEU A 123 0.74 7.88 -13.21
C LEU A 123 1.77 7.64 -12.09
N LEU A 124 2.35 6.43 -12.03
CA LEU A 124 3.36 6.10 -11.02
C LEU A 124 4.67 6.88 -11.20
N ASN A 125 5.05 7.15 -12.45
CA ASN A 125 6.20 8.00 -12.77
C ASN A 125 5.94 9.45 -12.34
N ALA A 126 4.74 9.98 -12.63
CA ALA A 126 4.32 11.31 -12.22
C ALA A 126 4.37 11.47 -10.70
N LEU A 127 3.81 10.52 -9.95
CA LEU A 127 3.85 10.50 -8.48
C LEU A 127 5.28 10.55 -7.96
N ASN A 128 6.13 9.63 -8.38
CA ASN A 128 7.52 9.56 -7.93
C ASN A 128 8.31 10.82 -8.30
N SER A 129 8.15 11.34 -9.52
CA SER A 129 8.86 12.52 -9.99
C SER A 129 8.43 13.79 -9.24
N GLU A 130 7.13 13.97 -9.02
CA GLU A 130 6.61 15.19 -8.40
C GLU A 130 6.78 15.23 -6.87
N THR A 131 6.95 14.07 -6.22
CA THR A 131 7.19 13.98 -4.76
C THR A 131 8.64 13.66 -4.37
N ALA A 132 9.55 13.50 -5.33
CA ALA A 132 10.95 13.12 -5.07
C ALA A 132 11.67 14.05 -4.08
N SER A 133 11.44 15.37 -4.18
CA SER A 133 12.06 16.36 -3.27
C SER A 133 11.61 16.24 -1.82
N GLN A 134 10.51 15.51 -1.56
CA GLN A 134 10.02 15.21 -0.22
C GLN A 134 10.53 13.87 0.32
N GLY A 135 11.42 13.18 -0.39
CA GLY A 135 11.92 11.86 -0.01
C GLY A 135 10.83 10.77 -0.04
N ILE A 136 9.80 10.97 -0.86
CA ILE A 136 8.65 10.06 -0.99
C ILE A 136 8.81 9.21 -2.24
N LYS A 137 8.67 7.90 -2.08
CA LYS A 137 8.62 6.92 -3.16
C LYS A 137 7.23 6.28 -3.21
N TRP A 138 6.64 6.20 -4.39
CA TRP A 138 5.36 5.54 -4.61
C TRP A 138 5.55 4.14 -5.16
N ARG A 139 4.72 3.21 -4.69
CA ARG A 139 4.71 1.81 -5.15
C ARG A 139 3.33 1.38 -5.62
N ASP A 140 3.35 0.39 -6.51
CA ASP A 140 2.18 -0.39 -6.85
C ASP A 140 2.06 -1.58 -5.90
N GLY A 141 0.96 -1.62 -5.15
CA GLY A 141 0.59 -2.69 -4.22
C GLY A 141 -0.28 -3.77 -4.84
N GLY A 142 -0.53 -3.72 -6.15
CA GLY A 142 -1.42 -4.63 -6.85
C GLY A 142 -2.89 -4.33 -6.55
N ASN A 143 -3.72 -5.38 -6.52
CA ASN A 143 -5.17 -5.23 -6.49
C ASN A 143 -5.71 -4.96 -5.07
N ILE A 144 -6.88 -4.31 -5.00
CA ILE A 144 -7.68 -4.31 -3.77
C ILE A 144 -8.10 -5.73 -3.43
N SER A 145 -7.83 -6.11 -2.18
CA SER A 145 -8.20 -7.38 -1.58
C SER A 145 -8.43 -7.19 -0.08
N PRO A 146 -9.04 -8.16 0.61
CA PRO A 146 -9.18 -8.10 2.07
C PRO A 146 -7.86 -7.89 2.83
N TYR A 147 -6.72 -8.31 2.26
CA TYR A 147 -5.40 -8.17 2.86
C TYR A 147 -4.79 -6.77 2.68
N SER A 148 -5.31 -5.98 1.73
CA SER A 148 -4.78 -4.65 1.41
C SER A 148 -5.20 -3.60 2.44
N TRP A 149 -6.29 -3.82 3.20
CA TRP A 149 -6.85 -2.81 4.09
C TRP A 149 -5.96 -2.39 5.25
N GLY A 150 -5.17 -3.31 5.82
CA GLY A 150 -4.22 -2.95 6.88
C GLY A 150 -3.20 -1.92 6.40
N LEU A 151 -2.68 -2.11 5.19
CA LEU A 151 -1.78 -1.15 4.54
C LEU A 151 -2.50 0.17 4.26
N ILE A 152 -3.68 0.14 3.63
CA ILE A 152 -4.40 1.36 3.25
C ILE A 152 -4.73 2.19 4.50
N GLU A 153 -5.22 1.54 5.57
CA GLU A 153 -5.49 2.20 6.85
C GLU A 153 -4.25 2.82 7.46
N GLN A 154 -3.14 2.08 7.52
CA GLN A 154 -1.87 2.61 7.99
C GLN A 154 -1.50 3.88 7.19
N LYS A 155 -1.61 3.84 5.87
CA LYS A 155 -1.23 4.96 4.99
C LYS A 155 -2.12 6.18 5.20
N VAL A 156 -3.44 6.03 5.16
CA VAL A 156 -4.35 7.19 5.20
C VAL A 156 -4.60 7.69 6.62
N ASN A 157 -4.69 6.80 7.61
CA ASN A 157 -5.03 7.18 8.98
C ASN A 157 -3.81 7.46 9.85
N MET A 158 -2.71 6.72 9.71
CA MET A 158 -1.52 6.88 10.58
C MET A 158 -0.44 7.73 9.92
N GLU A 159 0.01 7.36 8.73
CA GLU A 159 1.09 8.06 8.02
C GLU A 159 0.64 9.35 7.33
N LYS A 160 -0.69 9.56 7.29
CA LYS A 160 -1.34 10.71 6.68
C LYS A 160 -0.92 10.91 5.22
N THR A 161 -0.90 9.82 4.46
CA THR A 161 -0.62 9.81 3.01
C THR A 161 -1.81 9.26 2.23
N PRO A 162 -2.21 9.90 1.11
CA PRO A 162 -3.32 9.41 0.29
C PRO A 162 -2.94 8.11 -0.43
N VAL A 163 -3.96 7.32 -0.77
CA VAL A 163 -3.82 6.08 -1.56
C VAL A 163 -4.66 6.19 -2.81
N ILE A 164 -4.11 5.91 -3.99
CA ILE A 164 -4.84 5.96 -5.26
C ILE A 164 -5.22 4.55 -5.65
N VAL A 165 -6.46 4.35 -6.09
CA VAL A 165 -6.97 3.03 -6.48
C VAL A 165 -7.73 3.10 -7.81
N ALA A 166 -7.61 2.04 -8.60
CA ALA A 166 -8.43 1.83 -9.80
C ALA A 166 -9.63 0.93 -9.48
N LEU A 167 -10.81 1.38 -9.88
CA LEU A 167 -12.11 0.75 -9.65
C LEU A 167 -12.93 0.72 -10.95
N ASN A 168 -14.00 -0.06 -10.97
CA ASN A 168 -14.97 -0.07 -12.07
C ASN A 168 -16.37 -0.45 -11.55
N GLY A 169 -17.32 -0.57 -12.47
CA GLY A 169 -18.66 -1.07 -12.20
C GLY A 169 -19.66 0.01 -11.85
N PRO A 170 -20.93 -0.36 -11.64
CA PRO A 170 -22.06 0.57 -11.62
C PRO A 170 -21.99 1.65 -10.53
N GLU A 171 -21.26 1.40 -9.44
CA GLU A 171 -21.09 2.36 -8.35
C GLU A 171 -20.00 3.40 -8.64
N PHE A 172 -18.87 2.98 -9.20
CA PHE A 172 -17.67 3.81 -9.35
C PHE A 172 -17.45 4.32 -10.77
N SER A 173 -17.84 3.52 -11.76
CA SER A 173 -17.80 3.87 -13.19
C SER A 173 -19.03 3.28 -13.89
N PRO A 174 -20.21 3.93 -13.83
CA PRO A 174 -21.42 3.47 -14.51
C PRO A 174 -21.24 3.22 -16.01
N SER A 175 -20.28 3.90 -16.63
CA SER A 175 -19.93 3.74 -18.05
C SER A 175 -19.14 2.48 -18.37
N GLY A 176 -18.56 1.81 -17.37
CA GLY A 176 -17.68 0.65 -17.54
C GLY A 176 -16.26 0.97 -18.01
N ARG A 177 -15.94 2.25 -18.26
CA ARG A 177 -14.60 2.70 -18.73
C ARG A 177 -13.52 2.62 -17.66
N GLY A 178 -13.87 2.20 -16.45
CA GLY A 178 -13.00 2.31 -15.28
C GLY A 178 -13.04 3.71 -14.66
N HIS A 179 -12.63 3.81 -13.41
CA HIS A 179 -12.50 5.05 -12.67
C HIS A 179 -11.36 4.95 -11.65
N ILE A 180 -10.57 6.01 -11.52
CA ILE A 180 -9.47 6.09 -10.57
C ILE A 180 -9.82 7.13 -9.53
N VAL A 181 -9.68 6.77 -8.24
CA VAL A 181 -10.05 7.63 -7.10
C VAL A 181 -8.93 7.66 -6.07
N THR A 182 -8.99 8.64 -5.16
CA THR A 182 -7.99 8.81 -4.11
C THR A 182 -8.62 8.59 -2.73
N ILE A 183 -8.28 7.51 -2.03
CA ILE A 183 -8.70 7.23 -0.66
C ILE A 183 -7.96 8.18 0.29
N VAL A 184 -8.72 8.79 1.20
CA VAL A 184 -8.21 9.80 2.15
C VAL A 184 -8.44 9.48 3.62
N LYS A 185 -9.39 8.60 3.93
CA LYS A 185 -9.69 8.21 5.31
C LYS A 185 -10.42 6.87 5.37
N ILE A 186 -10.17 6.09 6.42
CA ILE A 186 -10.95 4.89 6.73
C ILE A 186 -11.46 5.00 8.18
N GLN A 187 -12.73 4.64 8.40
CA GLN A 187 -13.34 4.58 9.72
C GLN A 187 -14.19 3.31 9.81
N GLY A 188 -13.66 2.29 10.50
CA GLY A 188 -14.29 0.97 10.53
C GLY A 188 -14.38 0.37 9.14
N ASP A 189 -15.60 0.12 8.66
CA ASP A 189 -15.87 -0.37 7.30
C ASP A 189 -16.03 0.75 6.26
N THR A 190 -16.17 2.01 6.71
CA THR A 190 -16.38 3.16 5.82
C THR A 190 -15.06 3.65 5.24
N VAL A 191 -15.04 3.84 3.92
CA VAL A 191 -13.93 4.40 3.15
C VAL A 191 -14.34 5.76 2.60
N SER A 192 -13.61 6.82 2.93
CA SER A 192 -13.75 8.14 2.32
C SER A 192 -12.73 8.31 1.19
N TYR A 193 -13.19 8.74 0.01
CA TYR A 193 -12.35 8.95 -1.16
C TYR A 193 -12.71 10.25 -1.88
N ALA A 194 -11.71 10.91 -2.46
CA ALA A 194 -11.89 12.00 -3.39
C ALA A 194 -12.20 11.44 -4.78
N ASP A 195 -13.31 11.89 -5.36
CA ASP A 195 -13.83 11.44 -6.65
C ASP A 195 -13.54 12.49 -7.72
N PRO A 196 -12.63 12.23 -8.69
CA PRO A 196 -12.36 13.15 -9.78
C PRO A 196 -13.58 13.48 -10.65
N ALA A 197 -14.58 12.59 -10.74
CA ALA A 197 -15.73 12.82 -11.60
C ALA A 197 -16.60 13.98 -11.10
N THR A 198 -16.64 14.20 -9.78
CA THR A 198 -17.44 15.27 -9.15
C THR A 198 -16.59 16.36 -8.50
N GLY A 199 -15.32 16.07 -8.19
CA GLY A 199 -14.48 16.96 -7.39
C GLY A 199 -14.92 17.04 -5.93
N GLU A 200 -15.47 15.96 -5.39
CA GLU A 200 -15.99 15.90 -4.01
C GLU A 200 -15.41 14.72 -3.23
N ILE A 201 -15.48 14.78 -1.90
CA ILE A 201 -15.27 13.60 -1.05
C ILE A 201 -16.56 12.80 -0.97
N LYS A 202 -16.49 11.51 -1.29
CA LYS A 202 -17.59 10.55 -1.15
C LYS A 202 -17.20 9.46 -0.17
N THR A 203 -18.20 8.70 0.26
CA THR A 203 -18.01 7.54 1.14
C THR A 203 -18.60 6.28 0.51
N THR A 204 -17.95 5.15 0.78
CA THR A 204 -18.42 3.80 0.44
C THR A 204 -17.95 2.82 1.51
N THR A 205 -18.10 1.51 1.29
CA THR A 205 -17.60 0.46 2.17
C THR A 205 -16.35 -0.21 1.60
N LYS A 206 -15.55 -0.83 2.46
CA LYS A 206 -14.44 -1.70 2.02
C LYS A 206 -14.97 -2.79 1.10
N LYS A 207 -16.09 -3.40 1.48
CA LYS A 207 -16.68 -4.49 0.71
C LYS A 207 -17.07 -4.06 -0.70
N ALA A 208 -17.65 -2.87 -0.87
CA ALA A 208 -17.99 -2.34 -2.18
C ALA A 208 -16.76 -2.20 -3.09
N MET A 209 -15.67 -1.64 -2.56
CA MET A 209 -14.41 -1.52 -3.30
C MET A 209 -13.76 -2.88 -3.62
N GLU A 210 -13.82 -3.87 -2.73
CA GLU A 210 -13.32 -5.24 -2.99
C GLU A 210 -14.09 -5.94 -4.11
N THR A 211 -15.41 -5.76 -4.13
CA THR A 211 -16.29 -6.44 -5.09
C THR A 211 -16.48 -5.66 -6.38
N ALA A 212 -15.89 -4.47 -6.48
CA ALA A 212 -15.91 -3.68 -7.69
C ALA A 212 -15.30 -4.50 -8.85
N PRO A 213 -15.96 -4.54 -10.02
CA PRO A 213 -15.36 -5.11 -11.22
C PRO A 213 -13.98 -4.53 -11.50
N THR A 214 -13.15 -5.30 -12.19
CA THR A 214 -11.80 -4.86 -12.59
C THR A 214 -11.88 -3.66 -13.53
N HIS A 215 -10.99 -2.69 -13.31
CA HIS A 215 -10.74 -1.60 -14.23
C HIS A 215 -10.25 -2.15 -15.58
N PRO A 216 -10.73 -1.65 -16.74
CA PRO A 216 -10.36 -2.21 -18.05
C PRO A 216 -8.84 -2.24 -18.29
N ASP A 217 -8.13 -1.24 -17.78
CA ASP A 217 -6.67 -1.12 -17.88
C ASP A 217 -5.89 -1.83 -16.75
N GLY A 218 -6.58 -2.60 -15.89
CA GLY A 218 -6.00 -3.28 -14.73
C GLY A 218 -6.24 -2.55 -13.41
N ASN A 219 -6.37 -3.33 -12.34
CA ASN A 219 -6.50 -2.80 -10.98
C ASN A 219 -5.12 -2.49 -10.40
N PHE A 220 -5.05 -1.48 -9.53
CA PHE A 220 -3.84 -1.15 -8.79
C PHE A 220 -4.19 -0.40 -7.50
N ILE A 221 -3.21 -0.37 -6.59
CA ILE A 221 -3.17 0.47 -5.41
C ILE A 221 -1.83 1.18 -5.43
N PHE A 222 -1.84 2.51 -5.58
CA PHE A 222 -0.64 3.31 -5.38
C PHE A 222 -0.60 3.88 -3.97
N PHE A 223 0.50 3.61 -3.27
CA PHE A 223 0.74 4.12 -1.93
C PHE A 223 2.16 4.70 -1.80
N ALA A 224 2.29 5.67 -0.90
CA ALA A 224 3.55 6.33 -0.62
C ALA A 224 4.37 5.59 0.46
N GLU A 225 5.68 5.57 0.29
CA GLU A 225 6.68 5.22 1.29
C GLU A 225 7.55 6.45 1.53
N ARG A 226 7.75 6.80 2.81
CA ARG A 226 8.71 7.82 3.20
C ARG A 226 10.03 7.12 3.50
N ASN A 227 11.13 7.63 2.94
CA ASN A 227 12.46 7.17 3.32
C ASN A 227 12.76 7.61 4.76
N THR A 228 12.45 6.77 5.75
CA THR A 228 12.70 7.05 7.17
C THR A 228 14.18 6.92 7.58
N GLY A 229 15.12 6.95 6.64
CA GLY A 229 16.52 6.56 6.85
C GLY A 229 17.60 7.62 6.55
N GLN A 230 17.27 8.85 6.15
CA GLN A 230 18.28 9.90 6.02
C GLN A 230 18.29 10.78 7.27
N PHE A 231 19.25 10.52 8.15
CA PHE A 231 19.71 11.48 9.14
C PHE A 231 20.15 12.75 8.41
N ILE A 232 19.34 13.80 8.46
CA ILE A 232 19.85 15.15 8.20
C ILE A 232 20.58 15.55 9.46
N ALA A 233 21.91 15.53 9.43
CA ALA A 233 22.71 16.14 10.47
C ALA A 233 22.34 17.63 10.55
N PRO A 234 22.11 18.20 11.75
CA PRO A 234 21.83 19.62 11.89
C PRO A 234 23.02 20.43 11.37
N ALA A 235 22.69 21.50 10.64
CA ALA A 235 23.63 22.51 10.15
C ALA A 235 24.28 23.29 11.30
#